data_AF-A0A2V7T6L3-F1
#
_entry.id   AF-A0A2V7T6L3-F1
#
_cell.length_a   1.000
_cell.length_b   1.000
_cell.length_c   1.000
_cell.angle_alpha   90.00
_cell.angle_beta   90.00
_cell.angle_gamma   90.00
#
_symmetry.space_group_name_H-M   'P 1'
#
loop_
_entity.id
_entity.type
_entity.pdbx_description
1 polymer ?
#
loop_
_entity_poly.entity_id
_entity_poly.type
_entity_poly.pdbx_seq_one_letter_code
_entity_poly.pdbx_strand_id
1 'polypeptide(L)'
;MDHLVSDYFLNLAQVSIGFVAFSTIAVVLREVMGTPLDPYQTLLVRFVIECGLAATIYALGAVLLVIVGLTPPTLWRVASAALGVFCLVYPTHYVYRRRRAKSGPMPRRAVTIFLLTMAIDAELWLNALTPIFRYSVGPYAVGVTWVLVQAGIILLLTFGEFMRTRS
;
A
#
# COMPACT_ATOMS: atom_id res chain seq x y z
N MET A 1 -9.84 19.19 13.45
CA MET A 1 -8.69 18.67 12.67
C MET A 1 -8.21 19.80 11.81
N ASP A 2 -6.90 20.04 11.75
CA ASP A 2 -6.35 21.12 10.93
C ASP A 2 -6.61 20.84 9.45
N HIS A 3 -7.06 21.86 8.72
CA HIS A 3 -7.35 21.81 7.28
C HIS A 3 -6.21 21.15 6.49
N LEU A 4 -4.95 21.45 6.86
CA LEU A 4 -3.74 20.84 6.30
C LEU A 4 -3.74 19.32 6.30
N VAL A 5 -4.23 18.69 7.37
CA VAL A 5 -4.21 17.22 7.48
C VAL A 5 -5.27 16.60 6.59
N SER A 6 -6.45 17.21 6.52
CA SER A 6 -7.52 16.76 5.63
C SER A 6 -7.10 16.91 4.17
N ASP A 7 -6.52 18.05 3.80
CA ASP A 7 -6.03 18.33 2.45
C ASP A 7 -4.93 17.35 2.07
N TYR A 8 -4.03 17.01 3.00
CA TYR A 8 -3.01 16.00 2.77
C TYR A 8 -3.60 14.63 2.42
N PHE A 9 -4.57 14.12 3.19
CA PHE A 9 -5.19 12.81 2.92
C PHE A 9 -6.02 12.81 1.64
N LEU A 10 -6.74 13.90 1.34
CA LEU A 10 -7.49 14.03 0.10
C LEU A 10 -6.56 14.07 -1.12
N ASN A 11 -5.47 14.83 -1.06
CA ASN A 11 -4.45 14.86 -2.11
C ASN A 11 -3.77 13.50 -2.27
N LEU A 12 -3.46 12.82 -1.17
CA LEU A 12 -2.89 11.48 -1.20
C LEU A 12 -3.84 10.47 -1.84
N ALA A 13 -5.14 10.55 -1.53
CA ALA A 13 -6.17 9.73 -2.16
C ALA A 13 -6.29 9.99 -3.67
N GLN A 14 -6.23 11.26 -4.10
CA GLN A 14 -6.24 11.64 -5.52
C GLN A 14 -5.01 11.10 -6.27
N VAL A 15 -3.81 11.26 -5.70
CA VAL A 15 -2.57 10.72 -6.30
C VAL A 15 -2.64 9.20 -6.37
N SER A 16 -3.11 8.55 -5.31
CA SER A 16 -3.20 7.10 -5.24
C SER A 16 -4.18 6.52 -6.26
N ILE A 17 -5.40 7.07 -6.36
CA ILE A 17 -6.38 6.60 -7.34
C ILE A 17 -5.94 6.90 -8.78
N GLY A 18 -5.29 8.05 -9.02
CA GLY A 18 -4.71 8.38 -10.31
C GLY A 18 -3.61 7.39 -10.71
N PHE A 19 -2.73 7.06 -9.77
CA PHE A 19 -1.69 6.04 -9.97
C PHE A 19 -2.29 4.66 -10.29
N VAL A 20 -3.33 4.23 -9.56
CA VAL A 20 -4.03 2.96 -9.83
C VAL A 20 -4.69 2.95 -11.21
N ALA A 21 -5.39 4.03 -11.57
CA ALA A 21 -6.07 4.16 -12.84
C ALA A 21 -5.07 4.09 -14.01
N PHE A 22 -3.98 4.85 -13.94
CA PHE A 22 -2.93 4.82 -14.96
C PHE A 22 -2.28 3.44 -15.08
N SER A 23 -1.97 2.81 -13.95
CA SER A 23 -1.40 1.46 -13.91
C SER A 23 -2.33 0.42 -14.54
N THR A 24 -3.63 0.51 -14.26
CA THR A 24 -4.65 -0.37 -14.83
C THR A 24 -4.76 -0.18 -16.34
N ILE A 25 -4.79 1.05 -16.82
CA ILE A 25 -4.81 1.35 -18.27
C ILE A 25 -3.58 0.77 -18.96
N ALA A 26 -2.39 0.98 -18.40
CA ALA A 26 -1.14 0.47 -18.98
C ALA A 26 -1.13 -1.07 -19.10
N VAL A 27 -1.70 -1.76 -18.12
CA VAL A 27 -1.85 -3.22 -18.11
C VAL A 27 -2.83 -3.68 -19.18
N VAL A 28 -4.00 -3.06 -19.26
CA VAL A 28 -5.03 -3.41 -20.26
C VAL A 28 -4.52 -3.19 -21.68
N LEU A 29 -3.88 -2.05 -21.95
CA LEU A 29 -3.26 -1.77 -23.25
C LEU A 29 -2.21 -2.82 -23.63
N ARG A 30 -1.42 -3.28 -22.65
CA ARG A 30 -0.43 -4.34 -22.88
C ARG A 30 -1.08 -5.67 -23.24
N GLU A 31 -2.14 -6.08 -22.55
CA GLU A 31 -2.86 -7.31 -22.87
C GLU A 31 -3.42 -7.27 -24.30
N VAL A 32 -3.94 -6.11 -24.72
CA VAL A 32 -4.41 -5.88 -26.10
C VAL A 32 -3.26 -5.92 -27.13
N MET A 33 -2.05 -5.47 -26.76
CA MET A 33 -0.87 -5.46 -27.63
C MET A 33 -0.16 -6.81 -27.80
N GLY A 34 -0.65 -7.89 -27.19
CA GLY A 34 -0.37 -9.24 -27.71
C GLY A 34 0.71 -10.07 -27.01
N THR A 35 1.06 -9.78 -25.76
CA THR A 35 1.72 -10.79 -24.90
C THR A 35 0.95 -11.01 -23.60
N PRO A 36 0.31 -12.19 -23.43
CA PRO A 36 -0.36 -12.49 -22.18
C PRO A 36 0.64 -12.40 -21.02
N LEU A 37 0.20 -11.81 -19.91
CA LEU A 37 1.01 -11.69 -18.69
C LEU A 37 1.29 -13.10 -18.13
N ASP A 38 2.54 -13.35 -17.76
CA ASP A 38 2.89 -14.53 -16.96
C ASP A 38 2.10 -14.48 -15.64
N PRO A 39 1.59 -15.60 -15.10
CA PRO A 39 0.92 -15.66 -13.80
C PRO A 39 1.60 -14.84 -12.67
N TYR A 40 2.94 -14.77 -12.66
CA TYR A 40 3.69 -13.93 -11.71
C TYR A 40 3.52 -12.42 -11.97
N GLN A 41 3.51 -12.00 -13.23
CA GLN A 41 3.28 -10.60 -13.62
C GLN A 41 1.85 -10.17 -13.31
N THR A 42 0.86 -11.03 -13.55
CA THR A 42 -0.54 -10.78 -13.16
C THR A 42 -0.69 -10.64 -11.64
N LEU A 43 0.03 -11.46 -10.87
CA LEU A 43 0.05 -11.36 -9.41
C LEU A 43 0.63 -10.01 -8.95
N LEU A 44 1.73 -9.57 -9.55
CA LEU A 44 2.38 -8.29 -9.22
C LEU A 44 1.50 -7.09 -9.57
N VAL A 45 0.89 -7.09 -10.75
CA VAL A 45 -0.02 -6.03 -11.17
C VAL A 45 -1.23 -5.93 -10.24
N ARG A 46 -1.86 -7.07 -9.91
CA ARG A 46 -2.95 -7.10 -8.93
C ARG A 46 -2.50 -6.56 -7.57
N PHE A 47 -1.30 -6.91 -7.13
CA PHE A 47 -0.73 -6.40 -5.88
C PHE A 47 -0.59 -4.87 -5.90
N VAL A 48 -0.07 -4.30 -6.99
CA VAL A 48 0.06 -2.84 -7.14
C VAL A 48 -1.31 -2.15 -7.09
N ILE A 49 -2.30 -2.68 -7.82
CA ILE A 49 -3.65 -2.14 -7.86
C ILE A 49 -4.31 -2.23 -6.49
N GLU A 50 -4.23 -3.38 -5.83
CA GLU A 50 -4.78 -3.61 -4.49
C GLU A 50 -4.11 -2.70 -3.43
N CYS A 51 -2.79 -2.52 -3.46
CA CYS A 51 -2.08 -1.60 -2.56
C CYS A 51 -2.48 -0.14 -2.79
N GLY A 52 -2.50 0.33 -4.05
CA GLY A 52 -2.90 1.71 -4.34
C GLY A 52 -4.36 1.97 -3.96
N LEU A 53 -5.26 1.01 -4.22
CA LEU A 53 -6.66 1.14 -3.85
C LEU A 53 -6.84 1.12 -2.33
N ALA A 54 -6.07 0.29 -1.61
CA ALA A 54 -6.03 0.30 -0.15
C ALA A 54 -5.56 1.65 0.39
N ALA A 55 -4.47 2.22 -0.14
CA ALA A 55 -4.00 3.54 0.29
C ALA A 55 -5.08 4.62 0.12
N THR A 56 -5.85 4.58 -0.97
CA THR A 56 -7.00 5.47 -1.20
C THR A 56 -8.12 5.24 -0.17
N ILE A 57 -8.50 3.98 0.08
CA ILE A 57 -9.55 3.63 1.06
C ILE A 57 -9.15 4.10 2.46
N TYR A 58 -7.90 3.88 2.87
CA TYR A 58 -7.43 4.29 4.19
C TYR A 58 -7.35 5.82 4.30
N ALA A 59 -6.84 6.51 3.29
CA ALA A 59 -6.82 7.99 3.27
C ALA A 59 -8.23 8.58 3.41
N LEU A 60 -9.21 8.07 2.67
CA LEU A 60 -10.61 8.50 2.77
C LEU A 60 -11.27 8.03 4.08
N GLY A 61 -10.92 6.84 4.55
CA GLY A 61 -11.42 6.27 5.81
C GLY A 61 -11.04 7.12 7.01
N ALA A 62 -9.81 7.66 7.03
CA ALA A 62 -9.41 8.62 8.04
C ALA A 62 -10.30 9.87 8.02
N VAL A 63 -10.53 10.48 6.86
CA VAL A 63 -11.42 11.64 6.71
C VAL A 63 -12.85 11.31 7.16
N LEU A 64 -13.36 10.12 6.84
CA LEU A 64 -14.69 9.67 7.27
C LEU A 64 -14.80 9.57 8.80
N LEU A 65 -13.80 9.00 9.47
CA LEU A 65 -13.76 8.91 10.93
C LEU A 65 -13.75 10.30 11.59
N VAL A 66 -13.19 11.31 10.91
CA VAL A 66 -13.24 12.71 11.37
C VAL A 66 -14.65 13.26 11.25
N ILE A 67 -15.32 13.01 10.12
CA ILE A 67 -16.69 13.46 9.86
C ILE A 67 -17.67 12.83 10.88
N VAL A 68 -17.42 11.58 11.29
CA VAL A 68 -18.19 10.91 12.36
C VAL A 68 -17.99 11.58 13.73
N GLY A 69 -17.01 12.48 13.88
CA GLY A 69 -16.79 13.26 15.09
C GLY A 69 -16.05 12.51 16.19
N LEU A 70 -15.28 11.47 15.85
CA LEU A 70 -14.47 10.76 16.84
C LEU A 70 -13.44 11.70 17.49
N THR A 71 -13.22 11.49 18.79
CA THR A 71 -12.18 12.18 19.55
C THR A 71 -10.81 11.89 18.90
N PRO A 72 -9.89 12.88 18.81
CA PRO A 72 -8.59 12.67 18.17
C PRO A 72 -7.82 11.40 18.61
N PRO A 73 -7.79 11.02 19.91
CA PRO A 73 -7.09 9.81 20.35
C PRO A 73 -7.73 8.51 19.83
N THR A 74 -9.06 8.43 19.79
CA THR A 74 -9.76 7.22 19.32
C THR A 74 -9.69 7.10 17.81
N LEU A 75 -9.74 8.22 17.09
CA LEU A 75 -9.61 8.27 15.64
C LEU A 75 -8.29 7.66 15.15
N TRP A 76 -7.16 8.17 15.65
CA TRP A 76 -5.85 7.71 15.19
C TRP A 76 -5.53 6.29 15.63
N ARG A 77 -6.07 5.85 16.78
CA ARG A 77 -5.96 4.45 17.22
C ARG A 77 -6.72 3.50 16.30
N VAL A 78 -7.98 3.80 15.99
CA VAL A 78 -8.81 2.96 15.12
C VAL A 78 -8.25 2.94 13.70
N ALA A 79 -7.84 4.10 13.18
CA ALA A 79 -7.24 4.21 11.85
C ALA A 79 -5.90 3.46 11.76
N SER A 80 -5.01 3.61 12.76
CA SER A 80 -3.72 2.91 12.79
C SER A 80 -3.89 1.40 12.99
N ALA A 81 -4.84 0.97 13.83
CA ALA A 81 -5.14 -0.45 14.00
C ALA A 81 -5.70 -1.08 12.72
N ALA A 82 -6.63 -0.40 12.04
CA ALA A 82 -7.20 -0.87 10.78
C ALA A 82 -6.13 -0.99 9.68
N LEU A 83 -5.22 -0.02 9.59
CA LEU A 83 -4.10 -0.06 8.65
C LEU A 83 -3.07 -1.13 9.03
N GLY A 84 -2.77 -1.28 10.32
CA GLY A 84 -1.82 -2.29 10.81
C GLY A 84 -2.31 -3.73 10.56
N VAL A 85 -3.60 -4.01 10.77
CA VAL A 85 -4.19 -5.30 10.41
C VAL A 85 -4.02 -5.59 8.92
N PHE A 86 -4.23 -4.60 8.06
CA PHE A 86 -4.00 -4.75 6.61
C PHE A 86 -2.53 -4.97 6.27
N CYS A 87 -1.62 -4.22 6.89
CA CYS A 87 -0.17 -4.39 6.74
C CYS A 87 0.33 -5.74 7.27
N LEU A 88 -0.38 -6.43 8.15
CA LEU A 88 -0.08 -7.80 8.58
C LEU A 88 -0.66 -8.86 7.65
N VAL A 89 -1.95 -8.76 7.34
CA VAL A 89 -2.69 -9.77 6.56
C VAL A 89 -2.24 -9.79 5.10
N TYR A 90 -1.95 -8.62 4.53
CA TYR A 90 -1.67 -8.51 3.10
C TYR A 90 -0.30 -9.11 2.71
N PRO A 91 0.81 -8.84 3.42
CA PRO A 91 2.10 -9.45 3.13
C PRO A 91 2.12 -10.95 3.41
N THR A 92 1.42 -11.41 4.47
CA THR A 92 1.31 -12.84 4.77
C THR A 92 0.54 -13.59 3.68
N HIS A 93 -0.56 -13.02 3.20
CA HIS A 93 -1.29 -13.55 2.05
C HIS A 93 -0.46 -13.53 0.76
N TYR A 94 0.30 -12.48 0.50
CA TYR A 94 1.22 -12.40 -0.64
C TYR A 94 2.31 -13.46 -0.59
N VAL A 95 2.97 -13.64 0.57
CA VAL A 95 3.98 -14.69 0.76
C VAL A 95 3.37 -16.08 0.54
N TYR A 96 2.17 -16.34 1.07
CA TYR A 96 1.47 -17.59 0.88
C TYR A 96 1.14 -17.87 -0.59
N ARG A 97 0.58 -16.89 -1.29
CA ARG A 97 0.20 -16.99 -2.70
C ARG A 97 1.41 -17.11 -3.62
N ARG A 98 2.50 -16.41 -3.31
CA ARG A 98 3.77 -16.52 -4.02
C ARG A 98 4.41 -17.89 -3.83
N ARG A 99 4.46 -18.43 -2.60
CA ARG A 99 5.01 -19.76 -2.32
C ARG A 99 4.28 -20.86 -3.08
N ARG A 100 2.97 -20.69 -3.35
CA ARG A 100 2.20 -21.59 -4.20
C ARG A 100 2.48 -21.43 -5.70
N ALA A 101 2.85 -20.24 -6.18
CA ALA A 101 3.05 -19.96 -7.60
C ALA A 101 4.50 -20.15 -8.09
N LYS A 102 5.51 -19.89 -7.24
CA LYS A 102 6.93 -20.13 -7.56
C LYS A 102 7.68 -20.60 -6.30
N SER A 103 8.21 -21.82 -6.36
CA SER A 103 9.17 -22.37 -5.40
C SER A 103 10.58 -21.85 -5.71
N GLY A 104 10.96 -20.72 -5.13
CA GLY A 104 12.30 -20.16 -5.28
C GLY A 104 12.63 -19.13 -4.20
N PRO A 105 13.92 -18.87 -3.94
CA PRO A 105 14.34 -17.91 -2.93
C PRO A 105 13.76 -16.53 -3.23
N MET A 106 13.26 -15.87 -2.19
CA MET A 106 12.72 -14.52 -2.30
C MET A 106 13.85 -13.57 -2.72
N PRO A 107 13.69 -12.78 -3.81
CA PRO A 107 14.67 -11.77 -4.20
C PRO A 107 14.98 -10.90 -2.99
N ARG A 108 16.27 -10.64 -2.73
CA ARG A 108 16.71 -9.81 -1.59
C ARG A 108 15.92 -8.50 -1.47
N ARG A 109 15.54 -7.90 -2.59
CA ARG A 109 14.72 -6.67 -2.67
C ARG A 109 13.30 -6.84 -2.09
N ALA A 110 12.64 -7.97 -2.36
CA ALA A 110 11.32 -8.26 -1.80
C ALA A 110 11.39 -8.49 -0.28
N VAL A 111 12.50 -9.06 0.21
CA VAL A 111 12.77 -9.17 1.65
C VAL A 111 12.98 -7.80 2.27
N THR A 112 13.73 -6.90 1.63
CA THR A 112 13.91 -5.53 2.11
C THR A 112 12.58 -4.77 2.20
N ILE A 113 11.73 -4.86 1.17
CA ILE A 113 10.39 -4.25 1.19
C ILE A 113 9.55 -4.84 2.32
N PHE A 114 9.56 -6.17 2.50
CA PHE A 114 8.83 -6.84 3.57
C PHE A 114 9.30 -6.40 4.96
N LEU A 115 10.62 -6.30 5.19
CA LEU A 115 11.20 -5.84 6.45
C LEU A 115 10.83 -4.38 6.74
N LEU A 116 10.86 -3.51 5.73
CA LEU A 116 10.43 -2.12 5.86
C LEU A 116 8.93 -2.01 6.17
N THR A 117 8.09 -2.80 5.50
CA THR A 117 6.65 -2.86 5.81
C THR A 117 6.41 -3.36 7.23
N MET A 118 7.16 -4.36 7.72
CA MET A 118 7.07 -4.80 9.12
C MET A 118 7.53 -3.73 10.12
N ALA A 119 8.56 -2.94 9.79
CA ALA A 119 9.01 -1.85 10.65
C ALA A 119 7.95 -0.74 10.78
N ILE A 120 7.30 -0.38 9.67
CA ILE A 120 6.22 0.62 9.64
C ILE A 120 4.95 0.08 10.31
N ASP A 121 4.65 -1.21 10.13
CA ASP A 121 3.57 -1.88 10.85
C ASP A 121 3.81 -1.86 12.37
N ALA A 122 5.03 -2.15 12.81
CA ALA A 122 5.40 -2.04 14.22
C ALA A 122 5.21 -0.61 14.75
N GLU A 123 5.54 0.41 13.97
CA GLU A 123 5.28 1.82 14.32
C GLU A 123 3.77 2.12 14.43
N LEU A 124 2.95 1.62 13.50
CA LEU A 124 1.50 1.74 13.50
C LEU A 124 0.87 1.07 14.73
N TRP A 125 1.30 -0.14 15.07
CA TRP A 125 0.86 -0.85 16.28
C TRP A 125 1.32 -0.14 17.54
N LEU A 126 2.55 0.41 17.56
CA LEU A 126 3.05 1.19 18.68
C LEU A 126 2.21 2.45 18.88
N ASN A 127 1.83 3.14 17.80
CA ASN A 127 0.91 4.29 17.85
C ASN A 127 -0.53 3.91 18.27
N ALA A 128 -0.99 2.70 17.96
CA ALA A 128 -2.33 2.23 18.32
C ALA A 128 -2.44 1.75 19.79
N LEU A 129 -1.42 1.05 20.28
CA LEU A 129 -1.40 0.39 21.58
C LEU A 129 -0.77 1.22 22.69
N THR A 130 0.17 2.10 22.36
CA THR A 130 0.89 2.88 23.36
C THR A 130 0.67 4.38 23.21
N PRO A 131 0.59 5.14 24.31
CA PRO A 131 0.50 6.59 24.28
C PRO A 131 1.85 7.27 23.94
N ILE A 132 2.88 6.50 23.56
CA ILE A 132 4.25 7.00 23.29
C ILE A 132 4.24 8.12 22.25
N PHE A 133 3.43 7.97 21.19
CA PHE A 133 3.28 8.97 20.14
C PHE A 133 2.10 9.92 20.33
N ARG A 134 1.49 9.95 21.53
CA ARG A 134 0.29 10.74 21.86
C ARG A 134 -0.85 10.57 20.85
N TYR A 135 -0.99 9.40 20.22
CA TYR A 135 -1.99 9.12 19.19
C TYR A 135 -1.96 10.17 18.07
N SER A 136 -0.76 10.41 17.52
CA SER A 136 -0.54 11.45 16.53
C SER A 136 -0.86 11.01 15.11
N VAL A 137 -1.10 11.99 14.26
CA VAL A 137 -1.34 11.83 12.81
C VAL A 137 -0.13 11.25 12.08
N GLY A 138 1.09 11.54 12.58
CA GLY A 138 2.35 11.27 11.88
C GLY A 138 2.53 9.82 11.46
N PRO A 139 2.52 8.86 12.40
CA PRO A 139 2.71 7.44 12.09
C PRO A 139 1.67 6.90 11.11
N TYR A 140 0.44 7.39 11.20
CA TYR A 140 -0.62 7.01 10.27
C TYR A 140 -0.36 7.56 8.86
N ALA A 141 -0.01 8.85 8.73
CA ALA A 141 0.33 9.46 7.44
C ALA A 141 1.52 8.75 6.78
N VAL A 142 2.56 8.42 7.55
CA VAL A 142 3.73 7.65 7.07
C VAL A 142 3.29 6.27 6.56
N GLY A 143 2.41 5.58 7.29
CA GLY A 143 1.86 4.29 6.88
C GLY A 143 1.13 4.35 5.54
N VAL A 144 0.20 5.29 5.36
CA VAL A 144 -0.57 5.40 4.11
C VAL A 144 0.35 5.77 2.93
N THR A 145 1.30 6.69 3.15
CA THR A 145 2.28 7.06 2.12
C THR A 145 3.18 5.88 1.77
N TRP A 146 3.59 5.08 2.75
CA TRP A 146 4.41 3.90 2.51
C TRP A 146 3.69 2.86 1.64
N VAL A 147 2.40 2.61 1.86
CA VAL A 147 1.62 1.68 1.03
C VAL A 147 1.63 2.13 -0.44
N LEU A 148 1.50 3.44 -0.69
CA LEU A 148 1.57 4.01 -2.03
C LEU A 148 2.99 3.90 -2.63
N VAL A 149 4.02 4.26 -1.85
CA VAL A 149 5.43 4.16 -2.29
C VAL A 149 5.80 2.70 -2.60
N GLN A 150 5.35 1.76 -1.78
CA GLN A 150 5.54 0.33 -2.00
C GLN A 150 4.90 -0.12 -3.33
N ALA A 151 3.68 0.33 -3.61
CA ALA A 151 3.01 0.06 -4.89
C ALA A 151 3.81 0.64 -6.08
N GLY A 152 4.32 1.88 -5.95
CA GLY A 152 5.17 2.54 -6.94
C GLY A 152 6.49 1.80 -7.20
N ILE A 153 7.20 1.40 -6.15
CA ILE A 153 8.46 0.64 -6.26
C ILE A 153 8.21 -0.70 -6.98
N ILE A 154 7.16 -1.42 -6.60
CA ILE A 154 6.82 -2.71 -7.21
C ILE A 154 6.45 -2.52 -8.69
N LEU A 155 5.69 -1.47 -9.02
CA LEU A 155 5.36 -1.14 -10.40
C LEU A 155 6.62 -0.84 -11.22
N LEU A 156 7.51 0.04 -10.73
CA LEU A 156 8.77 0.36 -11.42
C LEU A 156 9.65 -0.86 -11.64
N LEU A 157 9.72 -1.76 -10.64
CA LEU A 157 10.43 -3.02 -10.76
C LEU A 157 9.80 -3.92 -11.83
N THR A 158 8.47 -4.00 -11.85
CA THR A 158 7.74 -4.78 -12.85
C THR A 158 7.99 -4.22 -14.26
N PHE A 159 7.93 -2.89 -14.44
CA PHE A 159 8.30 -2.22 -15.70
C PHE A 159 9.76 -2.42 -16.11
N GLY A 160 10.69 -2.37 -15.15
CA GLY A 160 12.11 -2.62 -15.41
C GLY A 160 12.38 -4.05 -15.87
N GLU A 161 11.66 -5.04 -15.31
CA GLU A 161 11.68 -6.42 -15.82
C GLU A 161 10.99 -6.51 -17.19
N PHE A 162 9.89 -5.81 -17.43
CA PHE A 162 9.18 -5.78 -18.72
C PHE A 162 10.03 -5.20 -19.87
N MET A 163 10.88 -4.20 -19.63
CA MET A 163 11.74 -3.63 -20.68
C MET A 163 13.00 -4.44 -20.97
N ARG A 164 13.46 -5.26 -20.03
CA ARG A 164 14.68 -6.07 -20.21
C ARG A 164 14.48 -7.31 -21.08
N THR A 165 13.26 -7.82 -21.20
CA THR A 165 12.95 -9.02 -22.01
C THR A 165 12.87 -8.74 -23.52
N ARG A 166 13.28 -7.56 -23.98
CA ARG A 166 13.37 -7.16 -25.40
C ARG A 166 14.80 -7.13 -25.96
N SER A 167 15.76 -7.85 -25.37
CA SER A 167 17.10 -8.06 -25.97
C SER A 167 17.33 -9.52 -26.31
#